data_AF-A0A1H3XBM8-F1
#
_entry.id   AF-A0A1H3XBM8-F1
#
_cell.length_a   1.000
_cell.length_b   1.000
_cell.length_c   1.000
_cell.angle_alpha   90.00
_cell.angle_beta   90.00
_cell.angle_gamma   90.00
#
_symmetry.space_group_name_H-M   'P 1'
#
loop_
_entity.id
_entity.type
_entity.pdbx_description
1 polymer ?
#
loop_
_entity_poly.entity_id
_entity_poly.type
_entity_poly.pdbx_seq_one_letter_code
_entity_poly.pdbx_strand_id
1 'polypeptide(L)' 'MSEEKSAWMCHICDYHSTIGSGIACSECFKITCNEHITTATVMNPESGLYELKNICVECQFKKTLNH' A
#
# COMPACT_ATOMS: atom_id res chain seq x y z
N MET A 1 13.44 -19.53 -18.21
CA MET A 1 13.64 -18.20 -17.61
C MET A 1 13.21 -18.29 -16.17
N SER A 2 14.16 -18.28 -15.25
CA SER A 2 13.86 -18.30 -13.80
C SER A 2 13.35 -16.91 -13.44
N GLU A 3 12.07 -16.77 -13.10
CA GLU A 3 11.57 -15.51 -12.53
C GLU A 3 12.40 -15.20 -11.29
N GLU A 4 13.18 -14.12 -11.34
CA GLU A 4 13.90 -13.63 -10.18
C GLU A 4 12.88 -13.31 -9.09
N LYS A 5 12.86 -14.14 -8.05
CA LYS A 5 12.01 -13.95 -6.89
C LYS A 5 12.52 -12.74 -6.12
N SER A 6 12.04 -11.55 -6.46
CA SER A 6 12.33 -10.33 -5.73
C SER A 6 11.80 -10.46 -4.31
N ALA A 7 12.73 -10.61 -3.35
CA ALA A 7 12.40 -10.60 -1.94
C ALA A 7 11.80 -9.24 -1.57
N TRP A 8 10.72 -9.26 -0.80
CA TRP A 8 10.09 -8.06 -0.28
C TRP A 8 9.73 -8.23 1.18
N MET A 9 9.61 -7.10 1.88
CA MET A 9 9.26 -7.01 3.29
C MET A 9 8.08 -6.06 3.46
N CYS A 10 7.08 -6.47 4.24
CA CYS A 10 6.01 -5.58 4.67
C CYS A 10 6.55 -4.57 5.68
N HIS A 11 6.40 -3.28 5.43
CA HIS A 11 6.91 -2.26 6.34
C HIS A 11 6.13 -2.13 7.66
N ILE A 12 4.96 -2.77 7.78
CA ILE A 12 4.05 -2.68 8.93
C ILE A 12 4.34 -3.78 9.94
N CYS A 13 4.55 -5.01 9.48
CA CYS A 13 4.72 -6.19 10.33
C CYS A 13 6.03 -6.94 10.10
N ASP A 14 6.92 -6.39 9.25
CA ASP A 14 8.19 -7.00 8.87
C ASP A 14 8.06 -8.43 8.29
N TYR A 15 6.89 -8.79 7.77
CA TYR A 15 6.72 -10.05 7.06
C TYR A 15 7.57 -10.06 5.79
N HIS A 16 8.41 -11.09 5.64
CA HIS A 16 9.27 -11.27 4.46
C HIS A 16 8.71 -12.35 3.55
N SER A 17 8.73 -12.12 2.24
CA SER A 17 8.37 -13.13 1.24
C SER A 17 9.23 -13.00 0.00
N THR A 18 9.51 -14.15 -0.61
CA THR A 18 10.07 -14.28 -1.95
C THR A 18 9.03 -14.75 -2.97
N ILE A 19 7.78 -14.93 -2.52
CA ILE A 19 6.66 -15.38 -3.32
C ILE A 19 5.72 -14.19 -3.58
N GLY A 20 5.36 -14.01 -4.85
CA GLY A 20 4.54 -12.90 -5.32
C GLY A 20 5.21 -11.54 -5.16
N SER A 21 4.44 -10.48 -5.38
CA SER A 21 4.89 -9.11 -5.21
C SER A 21 4.20 -8.47 -4.01
N GLY A 22 4.96 -7.81 -3.14
CA GLY A 22 4.38 -6.90 -2.16
C GLY A 22 3.73 -5.70 -2.86
N ILE A 23 2.72 -5.10 -2.23
CA ILE A 23 1.97 -3.99 -2.83
C ILE A 23 2.48 -2.66 -2.25
N ALA A 24 2.74 -1.68 -3.12
CA ALA A 24 3.18 -0.37 -2.68
C ALA A 24 2.00 0.49 -2.21
N CYS A 25 2.15 1.14 -1.06
CA CYS A 25 1.21 2.16 -0.59
C CYS A 25 1.30 3.41 -1.48
N SER A 26 0.17 3.92 -1.96
CA SER A 26 0.10 5.12 -2.81
C SER A 26 0.42 6.43 -2.08
N GLU A 27 0.55 6.40 -0.74
CA GLU A 27 0.79 7.60 0.08
C GLU A 27 2.24 7.66 0.59
N CYS A 28 2.75 6.57 1.18
CA CYS A 28 4.10 6.52 1.74
C CYS A 28 5.11 5.79 0.84
N PHE A 29 4.66 5.20 -0.27
CA PHE A 29 5.47 4.48 -1.26
C PHE A 29 6.23 3.26 -0.71
N LYS A 30 5.92 2.81 0.50
CA LYS A 30 6.51 1.62 1.11
C LYS A 30 5.73 0.35 0.73
N ILE A 31 6.43 -0.79 0.70
CA ILE A 31 5.87 -2.11 0.38
C ILE A 31 5.11 -2.68 1.59
N THR A 32 3.95 -3.29 1.32
CA THR A 32 3.01 -3.79 2.32
C THR A 32 2.46 -5.16 1.90
N CYS A 33 2.20 -6.04 2.86
CA CYS A 33 1.51 -7.30 2.60
C CYS A 33 -0.01 -7.07 2.41
N ASN A 34 -0.71 -8.07 1.87
CA ASN A 34 -2.15 -8.02 1.62
C ASN A 34 -2.99 -7.77 2.90
N GLU A 35 -2.49 -8.17 4.08
CA GLU A 35 -3.22 -7.95 5.34
C GLU A 35 -3.12 -6.52 5.86
N HIS A 36 -2.08 -5.79 5.48
CA HIS A 36 -1.81 -4.44 6.00
C HIS A 36 -2.01 -3.35 4.95
N ILE A 37 -2.57 -3.70 3.80
CA ILE A 37 -2.96 -2.77 2.75
C ILE A 37 -4.47 -2.82 2.53
N THR A 38 -5.06 -1.67 2.28
CA THR A 38 -6.48 -1.54 1.97
C THR A 38 -6.68 -0.66 0.75
N THR A 39 -7.83 -0.78 0.11
CA THR A 39 -8.28 0.18 -0.90
C THR A 39 -9.00 1.32 -0.19
N ALA A 40 -8.67 2.57 -0.53
CA ALA A 40 -9.35 3.76 -0.03
C ALA A 40 -9.71 4.69 -1.18
N THR A 41 -10.85 5.35 -1.03
CA THR A 41 -11.29 6.41 -1.94
C THR A 41 -10.62 7.72 -1.56
N VAL A 42 -9.88 8.32 -2.49
CA VAL A 42 -9.13 9.57 -2.28
C VAL A 42 -9.55 10.57 -3.35
N MET A 43 -9.85 11.81 -2.96
CA MET A 43 -10.11 12.88 -3.91
C MET A 43 -8.81 13.26 -4.61
N ASN A 44 -8.80 13.22 -5.93
CA ASN A 44 -7.71 13.73 -6.75
C ASN A 44 -7.91 15.25 -6.93
N PRO A 45 -6.98 16.10 -6.45
CA PRO A 45 -7.12 17.55 -6.53
C PRO A 45 -7.01 18.10 -7.95
N GLU A 46 -6.38 17.37 -8.88
CA GLU A 46 -6.19 17.81 -10.27
C GLU A 46 -7.44 17.57 -11.11
N SER A 47 -8.08 16.40 -10.94
CA SER A 47 -9.27 16.03 -11.70
C SER A 47 -10.58 16.40 -10.97
N GLY A 48 -10.52 16.64 -9.66
CA GLY A 48 -11.70 16.80 -8.81
C GLY A 48 -12.51 15.51 -8.61
N LEU A 49 -12.01 14.38 -9.09
CA LEU A 49 -12.68 13.08 -9.02
C LEU A 49 -12.14 12.24 -7.87
N TYR A 50 -12.99 11.33 -7.38
CA TYR A 50 -12.56 10.33 -6.41
C TYR A 50 -11.90 9.14 -7.12
N GLU A 51 -10.73 8.75 -6.64
CA GLU A 51 -9.94 7.63 -7.15
C GLU A 51 -9.77 6.56 -6.08
N LEU A 52 -9.70 5.29 -6.50
CA LEU A 52 -9.35 4.18 -5.62
C LEU A 52 -7.82 4.06 -5.56
N LYS A 53 -7.27 4.17 -4.35
CA LYS A 53 -5.83 4.02 -4.08
C LYS A 53 -5.59 2.93 -3.06
N ASN A 54 -4.51 2.17 -3.26
CA ASN A 54 -4.04 1.20 -2.28
C ASN A 54 -3.22 1.92 -1.22
N ILE A 55 -3.63 1.87 0.04
CA ILE A 55 -2.95 2.56 1.15
C ILE A 55 -2.68 1.58 2.29
N CYS A 56 -1.56 1.72 2.98
CA CYS A 56 -1.28 0.91 4.16
C CYS A 56 -2.14 1.36 5.35
N VAL A 57 -2.34 0.46 6.32
CA VAL A 57 -3.14 0.71 7.53
C VAL A 57 -2.68 1.93 8.33
N GLU A 58 -1.37 2.21 8.37
CA GLU A 58 -0.84 3.43 9.01
C GLU A 58 -1.30 4.70 8.30
N CYS A 59 -1.21 4.73 6.96
CA CYS A 59 -1.67 5.88 6.18
C CYS A 59 -3.19 6.03 6.24
N GLN A 60 -3.94 4.93 6.26
CA GLN A 60 -5.38 4.94 6.48
C GLN A 60 -5.73 5.56 7.84
N PHE A 61 -5.10 5.09 8.92
CA PHE A 61 -5.36 5.59 10.26
C PHE A 61 -5.08 7.09 10.40
N LYS A 62 -3.97 7.58 9.81
CA LYS A 62 -3.65 9.01 9.76
C LYS A 62 -4.72 9.84 9.03
N LYS A 63 -5.32 9.31 7.96
CA LYS A 63 -6.41 10.01 7.26
C LYS A 63 -7.68 10.09 8.10
N THR A 64 -7.99 9.05 8.88
CA THR A 64 -9.17 9.03 9.76
C THR A 64 -9.06 10.02 10.92
N LEU A 65 -7.86 10.30 11.43
CA LEU A 65 -7.65 11.27 12.52
C LEU A 65 -7.72 12.74 12.06
N ASN A 66 -7.56 13.00 10.77
CA ASN A 66 -7.53 14.34 10.20
C ASN A 66 -8.89 14.76 9.60
N HIS A 67 -9.96 14.01 9.89
CA HIS A 67 -11.33 14.24 9.43
C HIS A 67 -12.24 14.70 10.57
#